data_AF-A0A6L2P7K7-F1
#
_entry.id   AF-A0A6L2P7K7-F1
#
_cell.length_a   1.000
_cell.length_b   1.000
_cell.length_c   1.000
_cell.angle_alpha   90.00
_cell.angle_beta   90.00
_cell.angle_gamma   90.00
#
_symmetry.space_group_name_H-M   'P 1'
#
loop_
_entity.id
_entity.type
_entity.pdbx_description
1 polymer ?
#
loop_
_entity_poly.entity_id
_entity_poly.type
_entity_poly.pdbx_seq_one_letter_code
_entity_poly.pdbx_strand_id
1 'polypeptide(L)'
;MDMYPRMYALECNKLSTLADKLNDPTFIQSFRRPPRGGLEEEQYVKLIDIVNSVNLSDSKDRWVWSLDSTGEFSINSAHLYIDDYFLPTVARLLISKVARWWELDIPDLLSYEDWLDWFNSLRLPKGVKDILEGIFYVK
;
A
#
# COMPACT_ATOMS: atom_id res chain seq x y z
N MET A 1 -12.01 -6.88 -1.27
CA MET A 1 -13.33 -7.02 -0.62
C MET A 1 -14.09 -5.74 -0.91
N ASP A 2 -15.11 -5.79 -1.76
CA ASP A 2 -15.87 -4.59 -2.13
C ASP A 2 -16.70 -4.12 -0.93
N MET A 3 -16.46 -2.89 -0.48
CA MET A 3 -17.03 -2.34 0.77
C MET A 3 -18.54 -2.07 0.66
N TYR A 4 -19.06 -1.85 -0.56
CA TYR A 4 -20.49 -1.59 -0.82
C TYR A 4 -20.96 -2.23 -2.15
N PRO A 5 -21.05 -3.56 -2.23
CA PRO A 5 -21.33 -4.27 -3.48
C PRO A 5 -22.75 -4.00 -4.03
N ARG A 6 -23.71 -3.64 -3.17
CA ARG A 6 -25.09 -3.32 -3.57
C ARG A 6 -25.18 -1.92 -4.17
N MET A 7 -24.49 -0.95 -3.59
CA MET A 7 -24.38 0.40 -4.16
C MET A 7 -23.69 0.36 -5.53
N TYR A 8 -22.61 -0.40 -5.64
CA TYR A 8 -21.89 -0.57 -6.92
C TYR A 8 -22.74 -1.29 -7.99
N ALA A 9 -23.63 -2.21 -7.61
CA ALA A 9 -24.53 -2.86 -8.55
C ALA A 9 -25.64 -1.94 -9.09
N LEU A 10 -26.02 -0.91 -8.31
CA LEU A 10 -26.99 0.11 -8.71
C LEU A 10 -26.40 1.20 -9.60
N GLU A 11 -25.08 1.32 -9.64
CA GLU A 11 -24.36 2.30 -10.46
C GLU A 11 -24.55 2.06 -11.97
N CYS A 12 -25.08 3.06 -12.69
CA CYS A 12 -25.09 3.03 -14.16
C CYS A 12 -23.74 3.47 -14.73
N ASN A 13 -23.11 4.47 -14.12
CA ASN A 13 -21.89 5.08 -14.62
C ASN A 13 -20.69 4.66 -13.78
N LYS A 14 -20.07 3.54 -14.13
CA LYS A 14 -18.86 3.04 -13.46
C LYS A 14 -17.62 3.90 -13.68
N LEU A 15 -17.69 4.87 -14.59
CA LEU A 15 -16.59 5.78 -14.93
C LEU A 15 -16.79 7.17 -14.33
N SER A 16 -17.86 7.42 -13.57
CA SER A 16 -18.08 8.72 -12.92
C SER A 16 -16.97 9.01 -11.93
N THR A 17 -16.42 10.22 -11.95
CA THR A 17 -15.47 10.63 -10.92
C THR A 17 -16.19 10.86 -9.59
N LEU A 18 -15.45 10.80 -8.48
CA LEU A 18 -16.00 11.16 -7.17
C LEU A 18 -16.52 12.61 -7.16
N ALA A 19 -15.85 13.52 -7.87
CA ALA A 19 -16.26 14.92 -8.00
C ALA A 19 -17.64 15.05 -8.67
N ASP A 20 -17.88 14.31 -9.77
CA ASP A 20 -19.19 14.32 -10.45
C ASP A 20 -20.30 13.81 -9.52
N LYS A 21 -20.00 12.81 -8.68
CA LYS A 21 -20.95 12.24 -7.72
C LYS A 21 -21.21 13.12 -6.50
N LEU A 22 -20.21 13.87 -6.05
CA LEU A 22 -20.31 14.81 -4.92
C LEU A 22 -21.02 16.11 -5.32
N ASN A 23 -20.93 16.51 -6.59
CA ASN A 23 -21.68 17.66 -7.13
C ASN A 23 -23.18 17.38 -7.27
N ASP A 24 -23.58 16.12 -7.19
CA ASP A 24 -24.95 15.68 -7.38
C ASP A 24 -25.72 15.74 -6.04
N PRO A 25 -26.74 16.60 -5.90
CA PRO A 25 -27.37 16.92 -4.60
C PRO A 25 -28.05 15.74 -3.90
N THR A 26 -28.26 14.63 -4.60
CA THR A 26 -28.90 13.44 -4.04
C THR A 26 -28.01 12.20 -4.06
N PHE A 27 -26.80 12.27 -4.64
CA PHE A 27 -25.85 11.16 -4.82
C PHE A 27 -26.37 9.90 -5.58
N ILE A 28 -27.68 9.83 -5.83
CA ILE A 28 -28.38 8.68 -6.45
C ILE A 28 -28.81 8.94 -7.89
N GLN A 29 -28.54 10.13 -8.47
CA GLN A 29 -28.98 10.46 -9.83
C GLN A 29 -28.35 9.53 -10.88
N SER A 30 -27.13 9.07 -10.59
CA SER A 30 -26.39 8.11 -11.42
C SER A 30 -26.83 6.66 -11.23
N PHE A 31 -27.71 6.36 -10.27
CA PHE A 31 -28.20 5.00 -10.06
C PHE A 31 -29.31 4.63 -11.03
N ARG A 32 -29.39 3.34 -11.36
CA ARG A 32 -30.46 2.76 -12.20
C ARG A 32 -31.86 3.01 -11.62
N ARG A 33 -31.95 3.08 -10.29
CA ARG A 33 -33.17 3.24 -9.49
C ARG A 33 -32.80 3.64 -8.05
N PRO A 34 -33.72 4.29 -7.30
CA PRO A 34 -33.49 4.58 -5.89
C PRO A 34 -33.40 3.28 -5.05
N PRO A 35 -32.69 3.32 -3.90
CA PRO A 35 -32.67 2.22 -2.94
C PRO A 35 -34.09 1.86 -2.49
N ARG A 36 -34.39 0.56 -2.35
CA ARG A 36 -35.75 0.07 -2.03
C ARG A 36 -35.96 -0.30 -0.57
N GLY A 37 -34.99 0.01 0.31
CA GLY A 37 -35.01 -0.38 1.71
C GLY A 37 -34.12 -1.57 2.05
N GLY A 38 -34.10 -1.94 3.33
CA GLY A 38 -33.32 -3.08 3.85
C GLY A 38 -31.82 -2.82 3.84
N LEU A 39 -31.03 -3.83 3.49
CA LEU A 39 -29.56 -3.75 3.47
C LEU A 39 -29.01 -2.75 2.44
N GLU A 40 -29.77 -2.44 1.39
CA GLU A 40 -29.40 -1.40 0.41
C GLU A 40 -29.44 -0.01 1.07
N GLU A 41 -30.50 0.27 1.83
CA GLU A 41 -30.67 1.54 2.56
C GLU A 41 -29.62 1.70 3.66
N GLU A 42 -29.31 0.63 4.38
CA GLU A 42 -28.28 0.67 5.43
C GLU A 42 -26.89 0.99 4.85
N GLN A 43 -26.56 0.44 3.66
CA GLN A 43 -25.32 0.79 2.96
C GLN A 43 -25.35 2.22 2.43
N TYR A 44 -26.49 2.67 1.92
CA TYR A 44 -26.66 4.04 1.43
C TYR A 44 -26.50 5.07 2.55
N VAL A 45 -27.15 4.87 3.70
CA VAL A 45 -27.04 5.76 4.87
C VAL A 45 -25.60 5.84 5.36
N LYS A 46 -24.90 4.70 5.48
CA LYS A 46 -23.47 4.69 5.86
C LYS A 46 -22.60 5.42 4.85
N LEU A 47 -22.90 5.27 3.56
CA LEU A 47 -22.15 5.92 2.50
C LEU A 47 -22.39 7.44 2.50
N ILE A 48 -23.64 7.88 2.68
CA ILE A 48 -24.00 9.30 2.80
C ILE A 48 -23.38 9.94 4.06
N ASP A 49 -23.34 9.21 5.17
CA ASP A 49 -22.69 9.68 6.40
C ASP A 49 -21.20 9.95 6.17
N ILE A 50 -20.50 9.05 5.48
CA ILE A 50 -19.10 9.25 5.08
C ILE A 50 -18.98 10.44 4.13
N VAL A 51 -19.81 10.51 3.09
CA VAL A 51 -19.78 11.60 2.10
C VAL A 51 -20.01 12.97 2.77
N ASN A 52 -20.98 13.07 3.67
CA ASN A 52 -21.26 14.30 4.41
C ASN A 52 -20.19 14.65 5.44
N SER A 53 -19.47 13.65 5.97
CA SER A 53 -18.33 13.88 6.87
C SER A 53 -17.10 14.43 6.13
N VAL A 54 -17.03 14.28 4.80
CA VAL A 54 -15.92 14.73 3.97
C VAL A 54 -16.14 16.19 3.61
N ASN A 55 -15.40 17.08 4.27
CA ASN A 55 -15.34 18.49 3.91
C ASN A 55 -14.25 18.70 2.87
N LEU A 56 -14.64 18.79 1.59
CA LEU A 56 -13.73 19.17 0.52
C LEU A 56 -13.60 20.69 0.52
N SER A 57 -12.51 21.20 1.09
CA SER A 57 -12.14 22.60 0.89
C SER A 57 -11.58 22.77 -0.52
N ASP A 58 -11.97 23.85 -1.21
CA ASP A 58 -11.42 24.26 -2.52
C ASP A 58 -9.94 24.70 -2.45
N SER A 59 -9.27 24.37 -1.34
CA SER A 59 -7.82 24.39 -1.27
C SER A 59 -7.27 23.38 -2.25
N LYS A 60 -6.37 23.79 -3.14
CA LYS A 60 -5.55 22.86 -3.92
C LYS A 60 -5.05 21.75 -2.99
N ASP A 61 -5.33 20.50 -3.34
CA ASP A 61 -4.76 19.33 -2.69
C ASP A 61 -3.24 19.52 -2.61
N ARG A 62 -2.76 19.90 -1.43
CA ARG A 62 -1.35 20.15 -1.20
C ARG A 62 -0.72 18.82 -0.82
N TRP A 63 -0.45 17.99 -1.82
CA TRP A 63 0.45 16.85 -1.66
C TRP A 63 1.86 17.42 -1.45
N VAL A 64 2.19 17.72 -0.20
CA VAL A 64 3.51 18.24 0.16
C VAL A 64 4.46 17.05 0.21
N TRP A 65 5.32 16.94 -0.80
CA TRP A 65 6.44 16.01 -0.82
C TRP A 65 7.69 16.76 -0.35
N SER A 66 8.27 16.35 0.78
CA SER A 66 9.42 17.02 1.40
C SER A 66 10.71 16.18 1.28
N LEU A 67 10.83 15.43 0.19
CA LEU A 67 11.93 14.48 -0.01
C LEU A 67 13.14 15.13 -0.68
N ASP A 68 12.92 16.22 -1.39
CA ASP A 68 13.98 17.13 -1.82
C ASP A 68 13.83 18.50 -1.13
N SER A 69 14.94 19.25 -1.04
CA SER A 69 14.95 20.60 -0.48
C SER A 69 14.20 21.62 -1.35
N THR A 70 13.79 21.21 -2.54
CA THR A 70 13.05 22.02 -3.52
C THR A 70 11.55 21.97 -3.29
N GLY A 71 11.02 20.96 -2.58
CA GLY A 71 9.60 20.81 -2.29
C GLY A 71 8.76 20.48 -3.52
N GLU A 72 9.38 20.00 -4.60
CA GLU A 72 8.73 19.64 -5.84
C GLU A 72 8.62 18.12 -5.96
N PHE A 73 7.49 17.62 -6.43
CA PHE A 73 7.33 16.19 -6.64
C PHE A 73 7.90 15.81 -8.02
N SER A 74 8.92 14.93 -8.02
CA SER A 74 9.41 14.28 -9.23
C SER A 74 9.27 12.77 -9.11
N ILE A 75 8.78 12.14 -10.18
CA ILE A 75 8.73 10.67 -10.28
C ILE A 75 10.13 10.09 -10.08
N ASN A 76 11.17 10.76 -10.58
CA ASN A 76 12.55 10.31 -10.44
C ASN A 76 13.04 10.35 -8.98
N SER A 77 12.70 11.40 -8.21
CA SER A 77 13.08 11.47 -6.79
C SER A 77 12.31 10.48 -5.94
N ALA A 78 11.04 10.22 -6.26
CA ALA A 78 10.26 9.15 -5.62
C ALA A 78 10.83 7.75 -5.91
N HIS A 79 11.22 7.48 -7.17
CA HIS A 79 11.88 6.23 -7.54
C HIS A 79 13.21 6.05 -6.80
N LEU A 80 14.08 7.07 -6.81
CA LEU A 80 15.36 7.02 -6.10
C LEU A 80 15.17 6.80 -4.59
N TYR A 81 14.18 7.45 -3.96
CA TYR A 81 13.90 7.22 -2.56
C TYR A 81 13.44 5.78 -2.26
N ILE A 82 12.57 5.24 -3.12
CA ILE A 82 12.10 3.87 -2.99
C ILE A 82 13.27 2.90 -3.14
N ASP A 83 14.10 3.10 -4.17
CA ASP A 83 15.21 2.20 -4.50
C ASP A 83 16.36 2.29 -3.50
N ASP A 84 16.75 3.49 -3.08
CA ASP A 84 17.93 3.70 -2.21
C ASP A 84 17.63 3.51 -0.72
N TYR A 85 16.40 3.81 -0.28
CA TYR A 85 16.06 3.82 1.15
C TYR A 85 14.99 2.81 1.51
N PHE A 86 13.90 2.75 0.76
CA PHE A 86 12.75 1.93 1.14
C PHE A 86 13.01 0.44 0.92
N LEU A 87 13.46 0.05 -0.28
CA LEU A 87 13.73 -1.36 -0.62
C LEU A 87 14.81 -1.98 0.28
N PRO A 88 15.97 -1.34 0.53
CA PRO A 88 16.99 -1.91 1.43
C PRO A 88 16.48 -2.02 2.87
N THR A 89 15.70 -1.05 3.34
CA THR A 89 15.12 -1.08 4.70
C THR A 89 14.12 -2.23 4.84
N VAL A 90 13.22 -2.41 3.87
CA VAL A 90 12.24 -3.50 3.88
C VAL A 90 12.95 -4.85 3.77
N ALA A 91 13.94 -4.98 2.89
CA ALA A 91 14.77 -6.17 2.79
C ALA A 91 15.44 -6.50 4.13
N ARG A 92 16.05 -5.52 4.80
CA ARG A 92 16.67 -5.70 6.13
C ARG A 92 15.66 -6.12 7.20
N LEU A 93 14.44 -5.57 7.16
CA LEU A 93 13.37 -5.95 8.09
C LEU A 93 12.86 -7.38 7.85
N LEU A 94 12.76 -7.81 6.59
CA LEU A 94 12.41 -9.19 6.27
C LEU A 94 13.52 -10.15 6.68
N ILE A 95 14.77 -9.79 6.38
CA ILE A 95 15.96 -10.55 6.79
C ILE A 95 16.01 -10.73 8.30
N SER A 96 15.84 -9.66 9.08
CA SER A 96 15.82 -9.74 10.54
C SER A 96 14.64 -10.55 11.09
N LYS A 97 13.46 -10.49 10.45
CA LYS A 97 12.32 -11.35 10.84
C LYS A 97 12.59 -12.82 10.58
N VAL A 98 13.16 -13.18 9.43
CA VAL A 98 13.49 -14.56 9.07
C VAL A 98 14.58 -15.10 9.98
N ALA A 99 15.64 -14.32 10.24
CA ALA A 99 16.68 -14.73 11.19
C ALA A 99 16.17 -14.87 12.61
N ARG A 100 15.32 -13.96 13.09
CA ARG A 100 14.71 -14.08 14.42
C ARG A 100 13.86 -15.35 14.54
N TRP A 101 13.13 -15.74 13.49
CA TRP A 101 12.39 -17.01 13.47
C TRP A 101 13.30 -18.24 13.54
N TRP A 102 14.57 -18.08 13.17
CA TRP A 102 15.59 -19.12 13.16
C TRP A 102 16.59 -18.99 14.31
N GLU A 103 16.35 -18.09 15.26
CA GLU A 103 17.27 -17.77 16.38
C GLU A 103 18.70 -17.43 15.91
N LEU A 104 18.82 -16.86 14.71
CA LEU A 104 20.09 -16.44 14.13
C LEU A 104 20.40 -14.99 14.51
N ASP A 105 21.60 -14.77 15.04
CA ASP A 105 22.16 -13.44 15.25
C ASP A 105 22.80 -12.98 13.93
N ILE A 106 22.18 -12.01 13.25
CA ILE A 106 22.74 -11.44 12.02
C ILE A 106 23.63 -10.26 12.43
N PRO A 107 24.93 -10.27 12.11
CA PRO A 107 25.79 -9.10 12.29
C PRO A 107 25.30 -7.91 11.44
N ASP A 108 25.74 -6.69 11.72
CA ASP A 108 25.60 -5.60 10.74
C ASP A 108 26.50 -5.93 9.54
N LEU A 109 25.92 -6.63 8.57
CA LEU A 109 26.59 -7.13 7.36
C LEU A 109 26.71 -5.98 6.37
N LEU A 110 27.86 -5.32 6.37
CA LEU A 110 28.15 -4.14 5.56
C LEU A 110 28.56 -4.50 4.12
N SER A 111 28.83 -5.77 3.82
CA SER A 111 29.19 -6.25 2.49
C SER A 111 28.70 -7.69 2.20
N TYR A 112 28.69 -8.06 0.92
CA TYR A 112 28.37 -9.43 0.49
C TYR A 112 29.37 -10.47 1.01
N GLU A 113 30.67 -10.11 1.06
CA GLU A 113 31.72 -11.00 1.54
C GLU A 113 31.52 -11.31 3.03
N ASP A 114 31.22 -10.28 3.84
CA ASP A 114 30.88 -10.46 5.25
C ASP A 114 29.64 -11.35 5.44
N TRP A 115 28.63 -11.17 4.56
CA TRP A 115 27.41 -11.97 4.60
C TRP A 115 27.68 -13.42 4.24
N LEU A 116 28.47 -13.66 3.19
CA LEU A 116 28.81 -15.00 2.71
C LEU A 116 29.65 -15.77 3.74
N ASP A 117 30.61 -15.11 4.40
CA ASP A 117 31.42 -15.70 5.46
C ASP A 117 30.58 -16.08 6.68
N TRP A 118 29.70 -15.17 7.12
CA TRP A 118 28.72 -15.47 8.17
C TRP A 118 27.82 -16.65 7.78
N PHE A 119 27.25 -16.62 6.57
CA PHE A 119 26.33 -17.64 6.09
C PHE A 119 26.98 -19.03 5.99
N ASN A 120 28.24 -19.07 5.57
CA ASN A 120 29.04 -20.29 5.53
C ASN A 120 29.36 -20.83 6.93
N SER A 121 29.55 -19.95 7.93
CA SER A 121 29.77 -20.34 9.32
C SER A 121 28.55 -21.01 9.99
N LEU A 122 27.34 -20.77 9.48
CA LEU A 122 26.12 -21.38 10.02
C LEU A 122 26.13 -22.91 9.86
N ARG A 123 25.82 -23.63 10.94
CA ARG A 123 25.69 -25.10 10.93
C ARG A 123 24.32 -25.54 10.42
N LEU A 124 24.05 -25.28 9.14
CA LEU A 124 22.80 -25.64 8.47
C LEU A 124 23.02 -26.74 7.41
N PRO A 125 22.05 -27.66 7.22
CA PRO A 125 22.09 -28.62 6.13
C PRO A 125 22.15 -27.93 4.76
N LYS A 126 22.87 -28.52 3.80
CA LYS A 126 23.09 -27.92 2.47
C LYS A 126 21.79 -27.49 1.77
N GLY A 127 20.77 -28.35 1.73
CA GLY A 127 19.51 -28.00 1.06
C GLY A 127 18.75 -26.84 1.70
N VAL A 128 18.96 -26.60 3.00
CA VAL A 128 18.42 -25.42 3.70
C VAL A 128 19.21 -24.17 3.33
N LYS A 129 20.54 -24.29 3.22
CA LYS A 129 21.40 -23.18 2.77
C LYS A 129 21.04 -22.76 1.35
N ASP A 130 20.86 -23.71 0.44
CA ASP A 130 20.50 -23.42 -0.95
C ASP A 130 19.17 -22.65 -1.05
N ILE A 131 18.19 -22.98 -0.21
CA ILE A 131 16.90 -22.25 -0.12
C ILE A 131 17.11 -20.83 0.43
N LEU A 132 17.90 -20.67 1.49
CA LEU A 132 18.14 -19.37 2.10
C LEU A 132 18.94 -18.44 1.18
N GLU A 133 19.93 -18.96 0.47
CA GLU A 133 20.65 -18.23 -0.58
C GLU A 133 19.68 -17.74 -1.66
N GLY A 134 18.74 -18.59 -2.09
CA GLY A 134 17.68 -18.21 -3.01
C GLY A 134 16.64 -17.22 -2.45
N ILE A 135 16.47 -17.11 -1.12
CA ILE A 135 15.55 -16.14 -0.50
C ILE A 135 16.24 -14.78 -0.28
N PHE A 136 17.50 -14.81 0.15
CA PHE A 136 18.27 -13.62 0.47
C PHE A 136 18.95 -12.99 -0.75
N TYR A 137 19.21 -13.78 -1.78
CA TYR A 137 19.95 -13.39 -2.98
C TYR A 137 19.20 -13.85 -4.24
N VAL A 138 17.95 -13.42 -4.40
CA VAL A 138 17.31 -13.41 -5.72
C VAL A 138 17.95 -12.27 -6.51
N LYS A 139 18.73 -12.62 -7.53
CA LYS A 139 19.29 -11.68 -8.51
C LYS A 139 18.23 -11.17 -9.48
#